data_AF-A0AA96L012-F1
#
_entry.id   AF-A0AA96L012-F1
#
_cell.length_a   1.000
_cell.length_b   1.000
_cell.length_c   1.000
_cell.angle_alpha   90.00
_cell.angle_beta   90.00
_cell.angle_gamma   90.00
#
_symmetry.space_group_name_H-M   'P 1'
#
loop_
_entity.id
_entity.type
_entity.pdbx_description
1 polymer ?
#
loop_
_entity_poly.entity_id
_entity_poly.type
_entity_poly.pdbx_seq_one_letter_code
_entity_poly.pdbx_strand_id
1 'polypeptide(L)'
;MKLLNTIASAVALMVATMTCSFAATEIDEEDFGPTYGSMVADTIVGKPLGALAVVGGVVTAIASMPFTIYNDEIDQVERKLILEPLAALDRCLGCTPAEDQYFRSQRPNNNQVRVTVDGPSEILIDTNQKVVVKTP
;
A
#
# COMPACT_ATOMS: atom_id res chain seq x y z
N MET A 1 -42.05 -0.69 -3.41
CA MET A 1 -40.87 -0.32 -4.23
C MET A 1 -40.17 0.95 -3.74
N LYS A 2 -40.86 2.09 -3.54
CA LYS A 2 -40.20 3.34 -3.06
C LYS A 2 -39.50 3.21 -1.70
N LEU A 3 -40.15 2.58 -0.72
CA LEU A 3 -39.60 2.34 0.62
C LEU A 3 -38.37 1.42 0.61
N LEU A 4 -38.39 0.37 -0.21
CA LEU A 4 -37.26 -0.55 -0.39
C LEU A 4 -36.05 0.15 -1.03
N ASN A 5 -36.28 1.00 -2.04
CA ASN A 5 -35.19 1.77 -2.66
C ASN A 5 -34.60 2.84 -1.72
N THR A 6 -35.41 3.50 -0.90
CA THR A 6 -34.90 4.47 0.09
C THR A 6 -34.09 3.80 1.20
N ILE A 7 -34.48 2.60 1.63
CA ILE A 7 -33.71 1.84 2.62
C ILE A 7 -32.39 1.36 1.99
N ALA A 8 -32.43 0.88 0.74
CA ALA A 8 -31.23 0.45 0.02
C ALA A 8 -30.22 1.59 -0.17
N SER A 9 -30.67 2.81 -0.50
CA SER A 9 -29.75 3.95 -0.66
C SER A 9 -29.16 4.42 0.68
N ALA A 10 -29.94 4.37 1.76
CA ALA A 10 -29.47 4.75 3.09
C ALA A 10 -28.40 3.79 3.61
N VAL A 11 -28.57 2.48 3.38
CA VAL A 11 -27.57 1.46 3.71
C VAL A 11 -26.29 1.64 2.88
N ALA A 12 -26.43 1.92 1.57
CA ALA A 12 -25.28 2.19 0.71
C ALA A 12 -24.46 3.41 1.17
N LEU A 13 -25.12 4.49 1.60
CA LEU A 13 -24.44 5.67 2.14
C LEU A 13 -23.71 5.37 3.46
N MET A 14 -24.30 4.59 4.35
CA MET A 14 -23.66 4.23 5.63
C MET A 14 -22.40 3.39 5.42
N VAL A 15 -22.44 2.43 4.49
CA VAL A 15 -21.28 1.59 4.14
C VAL A 15 -20.15 2.45 3.54
N ALA A 16 -20.48 3.48 2.75
CA ALA A 16 -19.48 4.38 2.16
C ALA A 16 -18.72 5.22 3.21
N THR A 17 -19.28 5.41 4.41
CA THR A 17 -18.64 6.20 5.49
C THR A 17 -17.87 5.37 6.52
N MET A 18 -17.85 4.03 6.41
CA MET A 18 -17.02 3.21 7.28
C MET A 18 -15.55 3.41 6.92
N THR A 19 -14.82 4.16 7.75
CA THR A 19 -13.37 4.17 7.74
C THR A 19 -12.86 2.87 8.37
N CYS A 20 -12.08 2.09 7.62
CA CYS A 20 -11.38 0.95 8.17
C CYS A 20 -10.27 1.45 9.12
N SER A 21 -10.50 1.38 10.42
CA SER A 21 -9.40 1.52 11.39
C SER A 21 -8.49 0.30 11.28
N PHE A 22 -7.27 0.50 10.83
CA PHE A 22 -6.22 -0.52 10.88
C PHE A 22 -5.73 -0.61 12.34
N ALA A 23 -6.05 -1.72 13.00
CA ALA A 23 -5.50 -2.04 14.32
C ALA A 23 -4.05 -2.55 14.17
N ALA A 24 -3.16 -2.12 15.06
CA ALA A 24 -1.82 -2.67 15.15
C ALA A 24 -1.89 -4.11 15.68
N THR A 25 -1.34 -5.06 14.92
CA THR A 25 -1.22 -6.46 15.30
C THR A 25 0.11 -6.69 16.00
N GLU A 26 0.11 -7.42 17.11
CA GLU A 26 1.33 -7.86 17.79
C GLU A 26 2.01 -8.94 16.92
N ILE A 27 3.33 -8.81 16.71
CA ILE A 27 4.12 -9.66 15.82
C ILE A 27 4.64 -10.84 16.65
N ASP A 28 4.11 -12.04 16.41
CA ASP A 28 4.69 -13.29 16.92
C ASP A 28 5.62 -13.86 15.84
N GLU A 29 6.93 -13.72 16.05
CA GLU A 29 7.97 -14.00 15.04
C GLU A 29 8.07 -15.47 14.63
N GLU A 30 7.59 -16.42 15.45
CA GLU A 30 7.58 -17.85 15.11
C GLU A 30 6.41 -18.24 14.17
N ASP A 31 5.31 -17.48 14.18
CA ASP A 31 4.12 -17.67 13.33
C ASP A 31 3.80 -16.41 12.51
N PHE A 32 4.83 -15.61 12.19
CA PHE A 32 4.65 -14.36 11.45
C PHE A 32 4.61 -14.61 9.95
N GLY A 33 3.40 -14.68 9.39
CA GLY A 33 3.22 -14.73 7.95
C GLY A 33 1.82 -15.15 7.49
N PRO A 34 1.57 -15.08 6.17
CA PRO A 34 0.26 -15.37 5.61
C PRO A 34 -0.08 -16.86 5.77
N THR A 35 -1.17 -17.13 6.49
CA THR A 35 -1.78 -18.47 6.56
C THR A 35 -2.52 -18.79 5.26
N TYR A 36 -2.79 -20.08 4.99
CA TYR A 36 -3.60 -20.49 3.84
C TYR A 36 -4.95 -19.76 3.76
N GLY A 37 -5.63 -19.60 4.90
CA GLY A 37 -6.90 -18.88 4.99
C GLY A 37 -6.77 -17.41 4.57
N SER A 38 -5.72 -16.73 5.05
CA SER A 38 -5.45 -15.33 4.69
C SER A 38 -5.15 -15.15 3.19
N MET A 39 -4.40 -16.09 2.59
CA MET A 39 -4.10 -16.07 1.16
C MET A 39 -5.35 -16.25 0.31
N VAL A 40 -6.22 -17.19 0.69
CA VAL A 40 -7.50 -17.43 -0.02
C VAL A 40 -8.42 -16.21 0.10
N ALA A 41 -8.57 -15.67 1.32
CA ALA A 41 -9.38 -14.48 1.56
C ALA A 41 -8.86 -13.27 0.76
N ASP A 42 -7.54 -13.07 0.73
CA ASP A 42 -6.94 -11.98 -0.04
C ASP A 42 -7.08 -12.19 -1.55
N THR A 43 -7.01 -13.42 -2.04
CA THR A 43 -7.21 -13.72 -3.48
C THR A 43 -8.66 -13.47 -3.91
N ILE A 44 -9.62 -13.88 -3.09
CA ILE A 44 -11.05 -13.84 -3.43
C ILE A 44 -11.65 -12.46 -3.16
N VAL A 45 -11.19 -11.78 -2.11
CA VAL A 45 -11.81 -10.53 -1.63
C VAL A 45 -10.82 -9.38 -1.71
N GLY A 46 -9.64 -9.50 -1.08
CA GLY A 46 -8.69 -8.39 -0.93
C GLY A 46 -8.19 -7.81 -2.26
N LYS A 47 -7.59 -8.64 -3.11
CA LYS A 47 -7.04 -8.23 -4.41
C LYS A 47 -8.11 -7.76 -5.40
N PRO A 48 -9.27 -8.44 -5.54
CA PRO A 48 -10.36 -7.92 -6.37
C PRO A 48 -10.89 -6.56 -5.91
N LEU A 49 -11.09 -6.36 -4.60
CA LEU A 49 -11.47 -5.06 -4.06
C LEU A 49 -10.39 -3.99 -4.30
N GLY A 50 -9.12 -4.35 -4.14
CA GLY A 50 -8.00 -3.45 -4.46
C GLY A 50 -7.96 -3.09 -5.95
N ALA A 51 -8.20 -4.04 -6.85
CA ALA A 51 -8.30 -3.77 -8.29
C ALA A 51 -9.47 -2.83 -8.61
N LEU A 52 -10.61 -2.97 -7.93
CA LEU A 52 -11.72 -2.03 -8.06
C LEU A 52 -11.35 -0.63 -7.56
N ALA A 53 -10.56 -0.52 -6.50
CA ALA A 53 -10.06 0.77 -6.02
C ALA A 53 -9.13 1.44 -7.05
N VAL A 54 -8.26 0.68 -7.72
CA VAL A 54 -7.43 1.19 -8.83
C VAL A 54 -8.31 1.71 -9.97
N VAL A 55 -9.31 0.94 -10.39
CA VAL A 55 -10.25 1.37 -11.44
C VAL A 55 -10.98 2.64 -11.02
N GLY A 56 -11.47 2.70 -9.78
CA GLY A 56 -12.12 3.89 -9.23
C GLY A 56 -11.20 5.11 -9.20
N GLY A 57 -9.93 4.92 -8.85
CA GLY A 57 -8.90 5.94 -8.87
C GLY A 57 -8.65 6.49 -10.28
N VAL A 58 -8.47 5.62 -11.27
CA VAL A 58 -8.30 6.02 -12.68
C VAL A 58 -9.52 6.79 -13.20
N VAL A 59 -10.73 6.29 -12.94
CA VAL A 59 -11.98 6.98 -13.35
C VAL A 59 -12.07 8.36 -12.71
N THR A 60 -11.75 8.46 -11.42
CA THR A 60 -11.75 9.73 -10.69
C THR A 60 -10.67 10.69 -11.22
N ALA A 61 -9.50 10.16 -11.62
CA ALA A 61 -8.43 10.95 -12.21
C ALA A 61 -8.86 11.56 -13.55
N ILE A 62 -9.51 10.77 -14.41
CA ILE A 62 -10.04 11.27 -15.69
C ILE A 62 -11.14 12.32 -15.46
N ALA A 63 -12.00 12.11 -14.47
CA ALA A 63 -13.05 13.07 -14.12
C ALA A 63 -12.48 14.37 -13.53
N SER A 64 -11.35 14.32 -12.81
CA SER A 64 -10.72 15.48 -12.19
C SER A 64 -9.70 16.19 -13.07
N MET A 65 -9.16 15.52 -14.10
CA MET A 65 -8.23 16.08 -15.10
C MET A 65 -8.61 17.48 -15.62
N PRO A 66 -9.85 17.76 -16.07
CA PRO A 66 -10.18 19.08 -16.58
C PRO A 66 -10.01 20.20 -15.56
N PHE A 67 -10.03 19.91 -14.25
CA PHE A 67 -9.81 20.90 -13.20
C PHE A 67 -8.34 20.99 -12.78
N THR A 68 -7.59 19.89 -12.86
CA THR A 68 -6.21 19.81 -12.40
C THR A 68 -5.21 20.36 -13.42
N ILE A 69 -5.55 20.32 -14.72
CA ILE A 69 -4.77 20.98 -15.79
C ILE A 69 -4.65 22.49 -15.53
N TYR A 70 -5.68 23.14 -14.97
CA TYR A 70 -5.63 24.57 -14.66
C TYR A 70 -4.79 24.88 -13.41
N ASN A 71 -4.62 23.91 -12.51
CA ASN A 71 -3.91 24.09 -11.25
C ASN A 71 -2.46 23.57 -11.28
N ASP A 72 -2.01 22.98 -12.40
CA ASP A 72 -0.67 22.37 -12.58
C ASP A 72 -0.35 21.25 -11.55
N GLU A 73 -1.37 20.49 -11.14
CA GLU A 73 -1.25 19.42 -10.12
C GLU A 73 -1.42 18.01 -10.69
N ILE A 74 -1.21 17.82 -12.00
CA ILE A 74 -1.44 16.54 -12.68
C ILE A 74 -0.59 15.42 -12.04
N ASP A 75 0.65 15.73 -11.66
CA ASP A 75 1.56 14.78 -11.00
C ASP A 75 1.02 14.27 -9.65
N GLN A 76 0.34 15.14 -8.89
CA GLN A 76 -0.27 14.73 -7.63
C GLN A 76 -1.46 13.81 -7.86
N VAL A 77 -2.27 14.09 -8.89
CA VAL A 77 -3.41 13.25 -9.27
C VAL A 77 -2.93 11.87 -9.68
N GLU A 78 -1.93 11.79 -10.55
CA GLU A 78 -1.35 10.50 -10.97
C GLU A 78 -0.81 9.73 -9.77
N ARG A 79 -0.01 10.39 -8.92
CA ARG A 79 0.57 9.75 -7.74
C ARG A 79 -0.49 9.21 -6.79
N LYS A 80 -1.52 10.01 -6.48
CA LYS A 80 -2.53 9.66 -5.46
C LYS A 80 -3.62 8.74 -5.97
N LEU A 81 -4.11 8.95 -7.18
CA LEU A 81 -5.27 8.22 -7.70
C LEU A 81 -4.87 6.99 -8.52
N ILE A 82 -3.62 6.90 -8.98
CA ILE A 82 -3.17 5.79 -9.82
C ILE A 82 -2.04 5.03 -9.13
N LEU A 83 -0.90 5.68 -8.85
CA LEU A 83 0.31 4.99 -8.41
C LEU A 83 0.19 4.41 -6.99
N GLU A 84 -0.34 5.16 -6.03
CA GLU A 84 -0.51 4.68 -4.65
C GLU A 84 -1.46 3.48 -4.56
N PRO A 85 -2.67 3.49 -5.18
CA PRO A 85 -3.53 2.31 -5.24
C PRO A 85 -2.85 1.10 -5.90
N LEU A 86 -2.06 1.32 -6.95
CA LEU A 86 -1.30 0.26 -7.61
C LEU A 86 -0.25 -0.35 -6.66
N ALA A 87 0.52 0.50 -5.97
CA ALA A 87 1.52 0.08 -5.02
C ALA A 87 0.92 -0.69 -3.83
N ALA A 88 -0.30 -0.33 -3.42
CA ALA A 88 -1.04 -1.05 -2.39
C ALA A 88 -1.50 -2.45 -2.85
N LEU A 89 -1.75 -2.64 -4.15
CA LEU A 89 -2.12 -3.95 -4.72
C LEU A 89 -0.92 -4.89 -4.88
N ASP A 90 0.29 -4.32 -5.03
CA ASP A 90 1.57 -5.03 -5.16
C ASP A 90 2.07 -5.67 -3.85
N ARG A 91 1.33 -5.53 -2.75
CA ARG A 91 1.66 -6.23 -1.49
C ARG A 91 1.57 -7.75 -1.65
N CYS A 92 2.33 -8.46 -0.81
CA CYS A 92 2.33 -9.92 -0.79
C CYS A 92 0.94 -10.52 -0.50
N LEU A 93 0.69 -11.70 -1.06
CA LEU A 93 -0.60 -12.37 -1.00
C LEU A 93 -0.91 -12.83 0.43
N GLY A 94 -2.04 -12.38 0.99
CA GLY A 94 -2.46 -12.70 2.35
C GLY A 94 -1.78 -11.87 3.44
N CYS A 95 -0.76 -11.08 3.11
CA CYS A 95 -0.02 -10.27 4.08
C CYS A 95 -0.80 -9.03 4.54
N THR A 96 -0.76 -8.75 5.83
CA THR A 96 -1.06 -7.45 6.41
C THR A 96 -0.02 -6.40 5.97
N PRO A 97 -0.31 -5.09 6.12
CA PRO A 97 0.66 -4.04 5.82
C PRO A 97 1.97 -4.16 6.62
N ALA A 98 1.90 -4.62 7.87
CA ALA A 98 3.07 -4.80 8.73
C ALA A 98 3.95 -5.96 8.24
N GLU A 99 3.33 -7.11 7.91
CA GLU A 99 4.04 -8.26 7.35
C GLU A 99 4.70 -7.92 6.01
N ASP A 100 3.99 -7.23 5.13
CA ASP A 100 4.54 -6.82 3.82
C ASP A 100 5.76 -5.90 3.98
N GLN A 101 5.74 -4.97 4.94
CA GLN A 101 6.90 -4.13 5.27
C GLN A 101 8.07 -4.95 5.84
N TYR A 102 7.78 -5.91 6.72
CA TYR A 102 8.79 -6.80 7.30
C TYR A 102 9.45 -7.69 6.24
N PHE A 103 8.68 -8.25 5.30
CA PHE A 103 9.25 -9.03 4.21
C PHE A 103 10.01 -8.14 3.21
N ARG A 104 9.52 -6.94 2.90
CA ARG A 104 10.24 -5.99 2.02
C ARG A 104 11.58 -5.56 2.60
N SER A 105 11.67 -5.32 3.91
CA SER A 105 12.93 -4.92 4.57
C SER A 105 13.97 -6.05 4.58
N GLN A 106 13.52 -7.31 4.60
CA GLN A 106 14.39 -8.48 4.52
C GLN A 106 14.80 -8.85 3.10
N ARG A 107 14.14 -8.34 2.06
CA ARG A 107 14.54 -8.67 0.68
C ARG A 107 15.98 -8.22 0.46
N PRO A 108 16.88 -9.14 0.06
CA PRO A 108 18.28 -8.79 -0.15
C PRO A 108 18.35 -7.71 -1.23
N ASN A 109 18.75 -6.52 -0.81
CA ASN A 109 18.99 -5.42 -1.73
C ASN A 109 20.38 -5.64 -2.32
N ASN A 110 20.45 -5.98 -3.61
CA ASN A 110 21.72 -6.00 -4.36
C ASN A 110 22.39 -4.62 -4.43
N ASN A 111 21.65 -3.60 -4.01
CA ASN A 111 22.04 -2.21 -3.86
C ASN A 111 22.36 -1.84 -2.40
N GLN A 112 22.58 -2.81 -1.50
CA GLN A 112 23.00 -2.53 -0.13
C GLN A 112 24.47 -2.91 0.06
N VAL A 113 25.30 -1.94 0.45
CA VAL A 113 26.68 -2.19 0.87
C VAL A 113 26.69 -2.23 2.39
N ARG A 114 27.04 -3.41 2.95
CA ARG A 114 27.22 -3.62 4.40
C ARG A 114 28.69 -3.47 4.74
N VAL A 115 29.01 -2.47 5.56
CA VAL A 115 30.36 -2.32 6.13
C VAL A 115 30.32 -2.86 7.55
N THR A 116 30.92 -4.03 7.74
CA THR A 116 31.14 -4.61 9.06
C THR A 116 32.40 -3.97 9.65
N VAL A 117 32.26 -3.28 10.77
CA VAL A 117 33.39 -2.79 11.55
C VAL A 117 33.77 -3.91 12.53
N ASP A 118 35.05 -4.00 12.91
CA ASP A 118 35.54 -5.00 13.87
C ASP A 118 34.83 -4.80 15.24
N GLY A 119 33.66 -5.44 15.44
CA GLY A 119 32.75 -5.22 16.56
C GLY A 119 31.27 -5.56 16.24
N PRO A 120 30.32 -5.35 17.17
CA PRO A 120 28.89 -5.63 16.97
C PRO A 120 28.17 -4.57 16.13
N SER A 121 28.91 -3.71 15.43
CA SER A 121 28.41 -2.52 14.75
C SER A 121 28.44 -2.72 13.24
N GLU A 122 27.34 -2.36 12.57
CA GLU A 122 27.25 -2.39 11.11
C GLU A 122 26.76 -1.05 10.54
N ILE A 123 27.31 -0.67 9.39
CA ILE A 123 26.85 0.48 8.61
C ILE A 123 26.16 -0.06 7.35
N LEU A 124 24.89 0.29 7.18
CA LEU A 124 24.07 -0.08 6.02
C LEU A 124 23.98 1.11 5.07
N ILE A 125 24.52 0.95 3.85
CA ILE A 125 24.47 1.98 2.80
C ILE A 125 23.53 1.50 1.70
N ASP A 126 22.45 2.24 1.47
CA ASP A 126 21.55 2.04 0.32
C ASP A 126 22.10 2.80 -0.90
N THR A 127 22.56 2.08 -1.91
CA THR A 127 23.15 2.64 -3.14
C THR A 127 22.11 3.20 -4.11
N ASN A 128 20.81 3.08 -3.81
CA ASN A 128 19.78 3.88 -4.47
C ASN A 128 19.83 5.36 -4.04
N GLN A 129 20.57 5.68 -2.98
CA GLN A 129 20.76 7.03 -2.47
C GLN A 129 22.14 7.56 -2.86
N LYS A 130 22.22 8.87 -3.18
CA LYS A 130 23.50 9.52 -3.48
C LYS A 130 24.26 9.78 -2.18
N VAL A 131 25.17 8.88 -1.82
CA VAL A 131 26.03 8.99 -0.63
C VAL A 131 27.35 9.66 -1.01
N VAL A 132 27.70 10.75 -0.33
CA VAL A 132 28.96 11.50 -0.55
C VAL A 132 29.80 11.42 0.72
N VAL A 133 30.92 10.69 0.67
CA VAL A 133 31.90 10.64 1.76
C VAL A 133 32.89 11.79 1.55
N LYS A 134 32.90 12.76 2.46
CA LYS A 134 33.93 13.81 2.51
C LYS A 134 34.98 13.40 3.54
N THR A 135 36.21 13.23 3.09
CA THR A 135 37.38 13.10 3.98
C THR A 135 37.83 14.52 4.37
N PRO A 136 38.22 14.78 5.63
CA PRO A 136 38.75 16.08 6.05
C PRO A 136 40.01 16.50 5.28
#